data_AF-A0A2S7C613-F1
#
_entry.id   AF-A0A2S7C613-F1
#
_cell.length_a   1.000
_cell.length_b   1.000
_cell.length_c   1.000
_cell.angle_alpha   90.00
_cell.angle_beta   90.00
_cell.angle_gamma   90.00
#
_symmetry.space_group_name_H-M   'P 1'
#
loop_
_entity.id
_entity.type
_entity.pdbx_description
1 polymer ?
#
loop_
_entity_poly.entity_id
_entity_poly.type
_entity_poly.pdbx_seq_one_letter_code
_entity_poly.pdbx_strand_id
1 'polypeptide(L)'
;MDPDGAWSRTIGWHVRQKISEARAQLRVAASAGMPTVLLIHNTVDPFQLFGTEQHDFLSAMYGELTVRIDTSGKAASSFYHGRHAALRENANTSFSGVGHLRATRSGAEVTVYENVFAAHALPFGEIPDCIAVVRVELDQTD
;
A
#
# COMPACT_ATOMS: atom_id res chain seq x y z
N MET A 1 -21.07 15.32 9.46
CA MET A 1 -20.46 16.55 8.94
C MET A 1 -19.65 17.10 10.09
N ASP A 2 -18.32 16.96 10.04
CA ASP A 2 -17.45 17.56 11.07
C ASP A 2 -17.48 19.09 10.93
N PRO A 3 -17.39 19.84 12.04
CA PRO A 3 -17.57 21.28 12.06
C PRO A 3 -16.51 22.09 11.29
N ASP A 4 -15.42 21.46 10.85
CA ASP A 4 -14.27 22.16 10.24
C ASP A 4 -14.21 22.09 8.71
N GLY A 5 -15.18 21.46 8.04
CA GLY A 5 -15.21 21.41 6.57
C GLY A 5 -14.02 20.68 5.89
N ALA A 6 -13.01 20.28 6.66
CA ALA A 6 -11.97 19.38 6.24
C ALA A 6 -12.56 17.98 6.13
N TRP A 7 -12.53 17.40 4.95
CA TRP A 7 -12.68 15.96 4.82
C TRP A 7 -11.49 15.32 5.55
N SER A 8 -11.68 14.96 6.82
CA SER A 8 -10.77 14.12 7.60
C SER A 8 -10.67 12.77 6.91
N ARG A 9 -9.85 12.70 5.86
CA ARG A 9 -9.65 11.49 5.09
C ARG A 9 -8.50 10.74 5.74
N THR A 10 -8.81 9.62 6.37
CA THR A 10 -7.78 8.72 6.91
C THR A 10 -6.83 8.33 5.78
N ILE A 11 -5.53 8.57 5.95
CA ILE A 11 -4.50 8.29 4.93
C ILE A 11 -4.60 6.83 4.48
N GLY A 12 -4.52 6.60 3.16
CA GLY A 12 -4.62 5.26 2.58
C GLY A 12 -6.04 4.67 2.55
N TRP A 13 -7.08 5.40 2.97
CA TRP A 13 -8.45 4.89 2.98
C TRP A 13 -8.90 4.42 1.58
N HIS A 14 -8.57 5.19 0.54
CA HIS A 14 -8.96 4.85 -0.83
C HIS A 14 -8.30 3.53 -1.29
N VAL A 15 -6.99 3.39 -1.07
CA VAL A 15 -6.25 2.17 -1.40
C VAL A 15 -6.80 0.97 -0.61
N ARG A 16 -7.07 1.12 0.68
CA ARG A 16 -7.68 0.05 1.50
C ARG A 16 -9.03 -0.41 0.96
N GLN A 17 -9.86 0.52 0.53
CA GLN A 17 -11.15 0.19 -0.07
C GLN A 17 -10.94 -0.66 -1.33
N LYS A 18 -9.99 -0.31 -2.20
CA LYS A 18 -9.67 -1.09 -3.41
C LYS A 18 -9.12 -2.47 -3.11
N ILE A 19 -8.27 -2.61 -2.11
CA ILE A 19 -7.79 -3.93 -1.63
C ILE A 19 -8.99 -4.79 -1.18
N SER A 20 -9.93 -4.20 -0.44
CA SER A 20 -11.12 -4.91 0.04
C SER A 20 -12.04 -5.33 -1.10
N GLU A 21 -12.29 -4.44 -2.07
CA GLU A 21 -13.12 -4.70 -3.25
C GLU A 21 -12.55 -5.83 -4.12
N ALA A 22 -11.23 -5.82 -4.36
CA ALA A 22 -10.57 -6.80 -5.22
C ALA A 22 -10.30 -8.16 -4.55
N ARG A 23 -10.49 -8.28 -3.22
CA ARG A 23 -10.04 -9.43 -2.43
C ARG A 23 -10.50 -10.78 -2.97
N ALA A 24 -11.74 -10.89 -3.45
CA ALA A 24 -12.25 -12.14 -4.00
C ALA A 24 -11.48 -12.56 -5.27
N GLN A 25 -11.23 -11.62 -6.18
CA GLN A 25 -10.51 -11.87 -7.43
C GLN A 25 -9.04 -12.24 -7.16
N LEU A 26 -8.39 -11.53 -6.24
CA LEU A 26 -6.99 -11.80 -5.86
C LEU A 26 -6.83 -13.22 -5.30
N ARG A 27 -7.78 -13.71 -4.50
CA ARG A 27 -7.76 -15.09 -3.98
C ARG A 27 -7.83 -16.15 -5.08
N VAL A 28 -8.58 -15.90 -6.16
CA VAL A 28 -8.65 -16.85 -7.28
C VAL A 28 -7.28 -17.02 -7.93
N ALA A 29 -6.59 -15.91 -8.21
CA ALA A 29 -5.25 -15.96 -8.81
C ALA A 29 -4.21 -16.62 -7.89
N ALA A 30 -4.24 -16.30 -6.59
CA ALA A 30 -3.37 -16.95 -5.60
C ALA A 30 -3.63 -18.47 -5.50
N SER A 31 -4.89 -18.92 -5.60
CA SER A 31 -5.21 -20.35 -5.56
C SER A 31 -4.62 -21.15 -6.73
N ALA A 32 -4.29 -20.47 -7.82
CA ALA A 32 -3.59 -21.04 -8.98
C ALA A 32 -2.05 -20.94 -8.86
N GLY A 33 -1.53 -20.47 -7.71
CA GLY A 33 -0.09 -20.36 -7.45
C GLY A 33 0.61 -19.19 -8.15
N MET A 34 -0.14 -18.21 -8.66
CA MET A 34 0.42 -17.14 -9.48
C MET A 34 0.72 -15.88 -8.66
N PRO A 35 1.92 -15.28 -8.82
CA PRO A 35 2.17 -13.92 -8.35
C PRO A 35 1.14 -12.95 -8.95
N THR A 36 0.55 -12.11 -8.11
CA THR A 36 -0.58 -11.27 -8.49
C THR A 36 -0.41 -9.85 -7.96
N VAL A 37 -0.59 -8.84 -8.81
CA VAL A 37 -0.53 -7.43 -8.42
C VAL A 37 -1.91 -6.79 -8.59
N LEU A 38 -2.37 -6.07 -7.56
CA LEU A 38 -3.54 -5.20 -7.68
C LEU A 38 -3.11 -3.84 -8.23
N LEU A 39 -3.43 -3.54 -9.50
CA LEU A 39 -3.19 -2.21 -10.08
C LEU A 39 -4.37 -1.26 -9.80
N ILE A 40 -4.08 -0.11 -9.18
CA ILE A 40 -5.05 0.94 -8.85
C ILE A 40 -4.79 2.15 -9.76
N HIS A 41 -5.81 2.56 -10.49
CA HIS A 41 -5.83 3.77 -11.30
C HIS A 41 -6.87 4.74 -10.75
N ASN A 42 -6.45 5.96 -10.41
CA ASN A 42 -7.35 6.99 -9.92
C ASN A 42 -7.88 7.83 -11.09
N THR A 43 -9.13 7.57 -11.49
CA THR A 43 -9.81 8.34 -12.54
C THR A 43 -10.54 9.57 -12.03
N VAL A 44 -10.63 9.75 -10.71
CA VAL A 44 -11.41 10.83 -10.09
C VAL A 44 -10.58 12.10 -9.95
N ASP A 45 -9.28 11.97 -9.75
CA ASP A 45 -8.34 13.08 -9.72
C ASP A 45 -7.49 13.13 -11.01
N PRO A 46 -7.66 14.15 -11.88
CA PRO A 46 -6.87 14.31 -13.10
C PRO A 46 -5.36 14.37 -12.86
N PHE A 47 -4.91 14.84 -11.70
CA PHE A 47 -3.49 14.89 -11.35
C PHE A 47 -3.01 13.62 -10.63
N GLN A 48 -3.94 12.77 -10.18
CA GLN A 48 -3.71 11.56 -9.37
C GLN A 48 -2.91 11.80 -8.09
N LEU A 49 -2.98 13.02 -7.57
CA LEU A 49 -2.30 13.48 -6.37
C LEU A 49 -3.14 13.25 -5.10
N PHE A 50 -4.43 12.90 -5.22
CA PHE A 50 -5.32 12.82 -4.08
C PHE A 50 -5.77 11.38 -3.77
N GLY A 51 -5.21 10.78 -2.71
CA GLY A 51 -5.58 9.45 -2.20
C GLY A 51 -4.90 8.27 -2.91
N THR A 52 -3.89 8.56 -3.74
CA THR A 52 -3.03 7.59 -4.43
C THR A 52 -1.56 8.04 -4.41
N GLU A 53 -1.16 8.81 -3.40
CA GLU A 53 0.25 9.17 -3.21
C GLU A 53 1.00 7.99 -2.58
N GLN A 54 2.34 7.99 -2.67
CA GLN A 54 3.16 6.90 -2.11
C GLN A 54 2.80 6.57 -0.66
N HIS A 55 2.59 7.60 0.16
CA HIS A 55 2.24 7.42 1.57
C HIS A 55 0.83 6.83 1.77
N ASP A 56 -0.11 7.02 0.85
CA ASP A 56 -1.41 6.35 0.87
C ASP A 56 -1.25 4.84 0.68
N PHE A 57 -0.39 4.40 -0.25
CA PHE A 57 -0.13 2.98 -0.47
C PHE A 57 0.52 2.35 0.75
N LEU A 58 1.62 2.93 1.24
CA LEU A 58 2.34 2.40 2.40
C LEU A 58 1.46 2.38 3.67
N SER A 59 0.71 3.45 3.92
CA SER A 59 -0.19 3.52 5.09
C SER A 59 -1.40 2.58 4.95
N ALA A 60 -1.90 2.37 3.74
CA ALA A 60 -2.96 1.40 3.50
C ALA A 60 -2.49 -0.03 3.72
N MET A 61 -1.29 -0.33 3.23
CA MET A 61 -0.72 -1.67 3.29
C MET A 61 -0.29 -2.01 4.72
N TYR A 62 0.55 -1.18 5.32
CA TYR A 62 1.25 -1.49 6.57
C TYR A 62 0.70 -0.77 7.79
N GLY A 63 -0.10 0.27 7.61
CA GLY A 63 -0.66 1.07 8.69
C GLY A 63 0.03 2.43 8.84
N GLU A 64 -0.60 3.32 9.59
CA GLU A 64 -0.15 4.70 9.78
C GLU A 64 1.23 4.76 10.46
N LEU A 65 2.19 5.47 9.85
CA LEU A 65 3.49 5.69 10.46
C LEU A 65 3.32 6.44 11.78
N THR A 66 3.68 5.80 12.88
CA THR A 66 3.48 6.31 14.24
C THR A 66 4.83 6.48 14.93
N VAL A 67 4.99 7.61 15.63
CA VAL A 67 6.17 7.91 16.43
C VAL A 67 5.78 7.93 17.90
N ARG A 68 6.48 7.15 18.71
CA ARG A 68 6.32 7.22 20.17
C ARG A 68 7.31 8.24 20.74
N ILE A 69 6.79 9.33 21.29
CA ILE A 69 7.59 10.39 21.92
C ILE A 69 7.58 10.18 23.44
N ASP A 70 8.76 10.05 24.04
CA ASP A 70 8.92 10.06 25.50
C ASP A 70 8.91 11.52 26.01
N THR A 71 7.95 11.84 26.87
CA THR A 71 7.78 13.19 27.43
C THR A 71 8.80 13.54 28.51
N SER A 72 9.65 12.58 28.93
CA SER A 72 10.72 12.79 29.92
C SER A 72 11.99 13.47 29.37
N GLY A 73 12.00 13.83 28.08
CA GLY A 73 13.00 14.74 27.51
C GLY A 73 14.20 14.07 26.82
N LYS A 74 14.14 12.77 26.49
CA LYS A 74 15.19 12.11 25.70
C LYS A 74 14.62 11.24 24.58
N ALA A 75 14.70 11.80 23.36
CA ALA A 75 14.56 11.18 22.04
C ALA A 75 13.22 10.51 21.67
N ALA A 76 12.85 10.64 20.39
CA ALA A 76 11.79 9.84 19.79
C ALA A 76 12.17 8.36 19.88
N SER A 77 11.30 7.54 20.46
CA SER A 77 11.67 6.22 20.99
C SER A 77 11.58 5.05 20.00
N SER A 78 10.95 5.24 18.84
CA SER A 78 11.01 4.38 17.65
C SER A 78 9.91 4.80 16.66
N PHE A 79 10.09 4.45 15.39
CA PHE A 79 9.02 4.48 14.39
C PHE A 79 8.37 3.10 14.33
N TYR A 80 7.05 3.04 14.21
CA TYR A 80 6.34 1.79 13.97
C TYR A 80 5.10 2.05 13.11
N HIS A 81 4.60 1.02 12.43
CA HIS A 81 3.33 1.11 11.72
C HIS A 81 2.17 0.78 12.66
N GLY A 82 1.25 1.74 12.78
CA GLY A 82 0.16 1.72 13.74
C GLY A 82 -1.14 1.15 13.18
N ARG A 83 -2.23 1.90 13.34
CA ARG A 83 -3.57 1.43 12.99
C ARG A 83 -3.79 1.38 11.47
N HIS A 84 -4.89 0.72 11.08
CA HIS A 84 -5.37 0.67 9.70
C HIS A 84 -4.45 -0.04 8.70
N ALA A 85 -3.60 -0.96 9.15
CA ALA A 85 -2.88 -1.88 8.27
C ALA A 85 -3.85 -2.87 7.60
N ALA A 86 -3.86 -2.92 6.26
CA ALA A 86 -4.59 -3.94 5.53
C ALA A 86 -3.85 -5.28 5.49
N LEU A 87 -2.52 -5.26 5.46
CA LEU A 87 -1.69 -6.46 5.31
C LEU A 87 -1.17 -6.91 6.68
N ARG A 88 -1.21 -8.21 6.91
CA ARG A 88 -0.63 -8.89 8.08
C ARG A 88 -0.20 -10.29 7.65
N GLU A 89 0.60 -10.96 8.46
CA GLU A 89 1.03 -12.34 8.23
C GLU A 89 -0.13 -13.31 7.94
N ASN A 90 -1.31 -13.07 8.53
CA ASN A 90 -2.51 -13.89 8.36
C ASN A 90 -3.64 -13.19 7.59
N ALA A 91 -3.41 -12.02 7.00
CA ALA A 91 -4.44 -11.24 6.33
C ALA A 91 -3.94 -10.62 5.01
N ASN A 92 -4.74 -10.79 3.95
CA ASN A 92 -4.44 -10.26 2.61
C ASN A 92 -3.09 -10.74 2.04
N THR A 93 -2.77 -12.02 2.27
CA THR A 93 -1.57 -12.70 1.74
C THR A 93 -1.73 -13.19 0.29
N SER A 94 -2.93 -13.04 -0.30
CA SER A 94 -3.27 -13.60 -1.62
C SER A 94 -2.81 -12.74 -2.82
N PHE A 95 -1.96 -11.76 -2.61
CA PHE A 95 -1.40 -10.94 -3.69
C PHE A 95 -0.01 -10.47 -3.32
N SER A 96 0.83 -10.33 -4.33
CA SER A 96 2.27 -10.08 -4.24
C SER A 96 2.60 -8.59 -4.09
N GLY A 97 1.67 -7.71 -4.48
CA GLY A 97 1.84 -6.28 -4.30
C GLY A 97 0.62 -5.47 -4.71
N VAL A 98 0.66 -4.18 -4.39
CA VAL A 98 -0.32 -3.19 -4.83
C VAL A 98 0.41 -2.18 -5.71
N GLY A 99 -0.06 -1.97 -6.93
CA GLY A 99 0.54 -1.02 -7.85
C GLY A 99 -0.30 0.23 -8.06
N HIS A 100 0.37 1.36 -8.19
CA HIS A 100 -0.17 2.60 -8.72
C HIS A 100 0.02 2.62 -10.22
N LEU A 101 -1.09 2.68 -10.96
CA LEU A 101 -1.08 2.94 -12.40
C LEU A 101 -1.41 4.42 -12.62
N ARG A 102 -0.48 5.15 -13.24
CA ARG A 102 -0.61 6.57 -13.56
C ARG A 102 -0.53 6.82 -15.06
N ALA A 103 -1.42 7.68 -15.58
CA ALA A 103 -1.31 8.18 -16.94
C ALA A 103 -0.31 9.34 -17.00
N THR A 104 0.61 9.29 -17.97
CA THR A 104 1.60 10.33 -18.24
C THR A 104 1.49 10.80 -19.70
N ARG A 105 2.19 11.89 -20.05
CA ARG A 105 2.21 12.38 -21.45
C ARG A 105 2.85 11.38 -22.41
N SER A 106 3.72 10.50 -21.92
CA SER A 106 4.47 9.49 -22.68
C SER A 106 3.86 8.09 -22.61
N GLY A 107 2.74 7.90 -21.90
CA GLY A 107 2.07 6.60 -21.80
C GLY A 107 1.57 6.34 -20.38
N ALA A 108 1.88 5.16 -19.85
CA ALA A 108 1.52 4.74 -18.51
C ALA A 108 2.77 4.47 -17.66
N GLU A 109 2.71 4.87 -16.40
CA GLU A 109 3.74 4.58 -15.40
C GLU A 109 3.14 3.66 -14.33
N VAL A 110 3.90 2.64 -13.94
CA VAL A 110 3.49 1.67 -12.92
C VAL A 110 4.53 1.64 -11.82
N THR A 111 4.07 1.89 -10.59
CA THR A 111 4.88 1.67 -9.37
C THR A 111 4.22 0.60 -8.54
N VAL A 112 4.91 -0.51 -8.26
CA VAL A 112 4.41 -1.61 -7.44
C VAL A 112 5.05 -1.57 -6.06
N TYR A 113 4.21 -1.54 -5.02
CA TYR A 113 4.60 -1.70 -3.64
C TYR A 113 4.51 -3.18 -3.26
N GLU A 114 5.63 -3.73 -2.77
CA GLU A 114 5.72 -5.13 -2.33
C GLU A 114 4.77 -5.41 -1.17
N ASN A 115 4.08 -6.56 -1.21
CA ASN A 115 3.43 -7.16 -0.06
C ASN A 115 4.38 -8.20 0.55
N VAL A 116 5.04 -7.85 1.66
CA VAL A 116 6.01 -8.75 2.34
C VAL A 116 5.35 -10.01 2.93
N PHE A 117 4.03 -9.98 3.13
CA PHE A 117 3.25 -11.10 3.66
C PHE A 117 2.64 -11.96 2.54
N ALA A 118 3.04 -11.77 1.28
CA ALA A 118 2.46 -12.49 0.15
C ALA A 118 2.79 -13.99 0.20
N ALA A 119 1.79 -14.84 -0.01
CA ALA A 119 1.97 -16.28 -0.16
C ALA A 119 2.80 -16.64 -1.41
N HIS A 120 2.73 -15.80 -2.44
CA HIS A 120 3.54 -15.89 -3.66
C HIS A 120 4.21 -14.54 -3.86
N ALA A 121 5.53 -14.48 -3.64
CA ALA A 121 6.29 -13.24 -3.77
C ALA A 121 6.37 -12.76 -5.23
N LEU A 122 6.65 -11.47 -5.41
CA LEU A 122 6.93 -10.92 -6.73
C LEU A 122 8.25 -11.51 -7.29
N PRO A 123 8.29 -11.92 -8.57
CA PRO A 123 9.52 -12.39 -9.19
C PRO A 123 10.41 -11.19 -9.57
N PHE A 124 11.08 -10.58 -8.59
CA PHE A 124 11.81 -9.32 -8.77
C PHE A 124 12.84 -9.31 -9.92
N GLY A 125 13.44 -10.46 -10.23
CA GLY A 125 14.41 -10.60 -11.33
C GLY A 125 13.79 -10.65 -12.73
N GLU A 126 12.46 -10.75 -12.83
CA GLU A 126 11.74 -10.88 -14.10
C GLU A 126 10.82 -9.68 -14.37
N ILE A 127 10.86 -8.66 -13.51
CA ILE A 127 10.03 -7.46 -13.65
C ILE A 127 10.59 -6.59 -14.78
N PRO A 128 9.78 -6.23 -15.79
CA PRO A 128 10.22 -5.33 -16.86
C PRO A 128 10.69 -3.97 -16.33
N ASP A 129 11.73 -3.41 -16.94
CA ASP A 129 12.31 -2.11 -16.55
C ASP A 129 11.32 -0.94 -16.53
N CYS A 130 10.19 -1.07 -17.24
CA CYS A 130 9.12 -0.06 -17.26
C CYS A 130 8.23 -0.08 -16.00
N ILE A 131 8.44 -1.02 -15.08
CA ILE A 131 7.71 -1.12 -13.81
C ILE A 131 8.67 -0.79 -12.67
N ALA A 132 8.41 0.31 -11.96
CA ALA A 132 9.12 0.62 -10.73
C ALA A 132 8.61 -0.26 -9.60
N VAL A 133 9.52 -0.70 -8.72
CA VAL A 133 9.17 -1.57 -7.58
C VAL A 133 9.74 -1.01 -6.30
N VAL A 134 8.87 -0.81 -5.32
CA VAL A 134 9.21 -0.38 -3.96
C VAL A 134 9.20 -1.61 -3.07
N ARG A 135 10.41 -2.04 -2.68
CA ARG A 135 10.61 -3.07 -1.67
C ARG A 135 10.39 -2.49 -0.29
N VAL A 136 9.82 -3.29 0.61
CA VAL A 136 9.52 -2.85 1.97
C VAL A 136 10.22 -3.76 2.95
N GLU A 137 10.97 -3.15 3.87
CA GLU A 137 11.55 -3.84 5.03
C GLU A 137 10.76 -3.40 6.25
N LEU A 138 10.20 -4.38 6.98
CA LEU A 138 9.50 -4.12 8.23
C LEU A 138 10.47 -4.38 9.38
N ASP A 139 10.63 -3.40 10.27
CA ASP A 139 11.34 -3.61 11.52
C ASP A 139 10.58 -4.64 12.36
N GLN A 140 11.22 -5.78 12.64
CA GLN A 140 10.68 -6.76 13.58
C GLN A 140 10.77 -6.17 14.99
N THR A 141 9.68 -5.59 15.48
CA THR A 141 9.49 -5.40 16.91
C THR A 141 9.04 -6.71 17.52
N ASP A 142 9.98 -7.40 18.17
CA ASP A 142 9.72 -8.47 19.15
C ASP A 142 8.82 -7.98 20.32
#